data_AF-A0A841DL44-F1
#
_entry.id   AF-A0A841DL44-F1
#
_cell.length_a   1.000
_cell.length_b   1.000
_cell.length_c   1.000
_cell.angle_alpha   90.00
_cell.angle_beta   90.00
_cell.angle_gamma   90.00
#
_symmetry.space_group_name_H-M   'P 1'
#
loop_
_entity.id
_entity.type
_entity.pdbx_description
1 polymer ?
#
loop_
_entity_poly.entity_id
_entity_poly.type
_entity_poly.pdbx_seq_one_letter_code
_entity_poly.pdbx_strand_id
1 'polypeptide(L)'
;MGTGIFLLPASLAAFGTVSILAFGIVTLGALALAVVFGRLGRRIPASGGPYAYARDSFGEFPGFMNAWSFWITAWAGNAGIAVAWVGYVVHFADAAFGLDWSGTAAQVVIGLIGLWIPALINLAGVTKMGAFQLVTTILKFAPLIFVAIVGLFFVQSADFGPFNATGGSWIGAVSVSAALVLFAYSGVESVGIAAASLAELAREHELVITHGNGPQVGVLALESATDPNLTRPYPLDTLGAQTQGMIGYWMLQALQNALPGRQVISMVNQTLVSAVDPAFDDPTKFVGQVYDRAEAGKLAAENGWAVKPDGPYWRRVVPSPAPQRVVETRLIRSLVRDGVVVVCAGGGGVPVIRNGNGRLQGIEAVIDKDLTGSMLAEALECDAFLILTDVPRVMKGFGTPEQQEIRHTTPHELRELDFPAGSMGPKVEAACRFVETTGDMAAVGRLDQAVQILEGTAGTIVTPNATWPLASTL
;
A
#
# COMPACT_ATOMS: atom_id res chain seq x y z
N MET A 1 7.24 -12.68 -12.04
CA MET A 1 7.05 -13.82 -12.96
C MET A 1 6.36 -13.47 -14.28
N GLY A 2 5.52 -12.41 -14.37
CA GLY A 2 4.93 -12.00 -15.65
C GLY A 2 4.08 -13.10 -16.31
N THR A 3 3.44 -13.94 -15.49
CA THR A 3 2.72 -15.15 -15.91
C THR A 3 1.59 -14.85 -16.89
N GLY A 4 0.84 -13.78 -16.65
CA GLY A 4 -0.19 -13.29 -17.58
C GLY A 4 0.34 -12.61 -18.85
N ILE A 5 1.64 -12.32 -18.93
CA ILE A 5 2.23 -11.56 -20.06
C ILE A 5 3.08 -12.49 -20.96
N PHE A 6 3.84 -13.42 -20.39
CA PHE A 6 4.77 -14.27 -21.13
C PHE A 6 4.25 -15.70 -21.38
N LEU A 7 3.81 -16.40 -20.32
CA LEU A 7 3.32 -17.77 -20.45
C LEU A 7 1.94 -17.81 -21.11
N LEU A 8 1.08 -16.87 -20.74
CA LEU A 8 -0.31 -16.87 -21.17
C LEU A 8 -0.44 -16.84 -22.71
N PRO A 9 0.26 -15.98 -23.48
CA PRO A 9 0.24 -16.05 -24.95
C PRO A 9 0.70 -17.41 -25.51
N ALA A 10 1.72 -18.03 -24.91
CA ALA A 10 2.21 -19.34 -25.35
C ALA A 10 1.18 -20.46 -25.07
N SER A 11 0.53 -20.45 -23.90
CA SER A 11 -0.55 -21.39 -23.58
C SER A 11 -1.78 -21.18 -24.49
N LEU A 12 -2.04 -19.94 -24.89
CA LEU A 12 -3.14 -19.58 -25.77
C LEU A 12 -2.89 -19.93 -27.24
N ALA A 13 -1.63 -19.96 -27.68
CA ALA A 13 -1.25 -20.36 -29.04
C ALA A 13 -1.74 -21.78 -29.38
N ALA A 14 -1.82 -22.68 -28.40
CA ALA A 14 -2.35 -24.04 -28.57
C ALA A 14 -3.84 -24.08 -28.98
N PHE A 15 -4.59 -22.99 -28.80
CA PHE A 15 -5.99 -22.89 -29.20
C PHE A 15 -6.17 -22.31 -30.61
N GLY A 16 -5.11 -21.77 -31.21
CA GLY A 16 -5.13 -21.10 -32.51
C GLY A 16 -5.40 -19.59 -32.40
N THR A 17 -5.54 -18.92 -33.54
CA THR A 17 -5.71 -17.45 -33.59
C THR A 17 -7.06 -16.96 -33.01
N VAL A 18 -8.00 -17.88 -32.75
CA VAL A 18 -9.23 -17.64 -31.97
C VAL A 18 -8.94 -17.10 -30.57
N SER A 19 -7.75 -17.35 -30.01
CA SER A 19 -7.32 -16.77 -28.73
C SER A 19 -7.18 -15.24 -28.77
N ILE A 20 -6.87 -14.65 -29.93
CA ILE A 20 -6.83 -13.19 -30.13
C ILE A 20 -8.24 -12.60 -29.98
N LEU A 21 -9.24 -13.30 -30.55
CA LEU A 21 -10.65 -12.94 -30.37
C LEU A 21 -11.04 -13.04 -28.89
N ALA A 22 -10.62 -14.09 -28.19
CA ALA A 22 -10.85 -14.22 -26.75
C ALA A 22 -10.20 -13.09 -25.95
N PHE A 23 -8.97 -12.67 -26.30
CA PHE A 23 -8.32 -11.51 -25.71
C PHE A 23 -9.14 -10.22 -25.88
N GLY A 24 -9.63 -9.96 -27.10
CA GLY A 24 -10.50 -8.82 -27.37
C GLY A 24 -11.77 -8.86 -26.53
N ILE A 25 -12.47 -10.00 -26.51
CA ILE A 25 -13.71 -10.20 -25.75
C ILE A 25 -13.48 -10.00 -24.25
N VAL A 26 -12.46 -10.63 -23.67
CA VAL A 26 -12.17 -10.51 -22.24
C VAL A 26 -11.71 -9.11 -21.88
N THR A 27 -10.94 -8.43 -22.73
CA THR A 27 -10.54 -7.04 -22.49
C THR A 27 -11.76 -6.13 -22.45
N LEU A 28 -12.69 -6.28 -23.40
CA LEU A 28 -13.96 -5.55 -23.38
C LEU A 28 -14.78 -5.88 -22.13
N GLY A 29 -14.84 -7.15 -21.75
CA GLY A 29 -15.50 -7.61 -20.52
C GLY A 29 -14.86 -7.05 -19.25
N ALA A 30 -13.54 -7.01 -19.17
CA ALA A 30 -12.78 -6.46 -18.05
C ALA A 30 -12.96 -4.94 -17.94
N LEU A 31 -12.96 -4.22 -19.07
CA LEU A 31 -13.30 -2.79 -19.10
C LEU A 31 -14.75 -2.55 -18.67
N ALA A 32 -15.70 -3.35 -19.16
CA ALA A 32 -17.08 -3.28 -18.73
C ALA A 32 -17.22 -3.58 -17.23
N LEU A 33 -16.51 -4.58 -16.71
CA LEU A 33 -16.49 -4.93 -15.29
C LEU A 33 -15.85 -3.82 -14.45
N ALA A 34 -14.76 -3.21 -14.92
CA ALA A 34 -14.14 -2.06 -14.28
C ALA A 34 -15.11 -0.86 -14.23
N VAL A 35 -15.86 -0.62 -15.30
CA VAL A 35 -16.92 0.40 -15.32
C VAL A 35 -18.08 0.01 -14.40
N VAL A 36 -18.47 -1.26 -14.34
CA VAL A 36 -19.52 -1.76 -13.45
C VAL A 36 -19.08 -1.63 -11.99
N PHE A 37 -17.88 -2.04 -11.61
CA PHE A 37 -17.34 -1.82 -10.27
C PHE A 37 -17.16 -0.35 -9.96
N GLY A 38 -16.74 0.47 -10.93
CA GLY A 38 -16.71 1.92 -10.80
C GLY A 38 -18.10 2.53 -10.55
N ARG A 39 -19.15 1.98 -11.17
CA ARG A 39 -20.55 2.42 -10.97
C ARG A 39 -21.18 1.82 -9.70
N LEU A 40 -20.89 0.58 -9.36
CA LEU A 40 -21.37 -0.10 -8.15
C LEU A 40 -20.71 0.51 -6.93
N GLY A 41 -19.41 0.82 -6.96
CA GLY A 41 -18.74 1.58 -5.91
C GLY A 41 -19.34 2.97 -5.70
N ARG A 42 -19.98 3.56 -6.73
CA ARG A 42 -20.77 4.80 -6.60
C ARG A 42 -22.19 4.59 -6.07
N ARG A 43 -22.78 3.40 -6.24
CA ARG A 43 -24.20 3.11 -5.92
C ARG A 43 -24.38 2.39 -4.59
N ILE A 44 -23.46 1.49 -4.26
CA ILE A 44 -23.39 0.71 -3.02
C ILE A 44 -22.04 1.05 -2.40
N PRO A 45 -21.97 2.12 -1.59
CA PRO A 45 -20.72 2.62 -1.03
C PRO A 45 -20.22 1.79 0.16
N ALA A 46 -20.43 0.47 0.16
CA ALA A 46 -20.05 -0.43 1.24
C ALA A 46 -18.59 -0.92 1.09
N SER A 47 -17.90 -1.11 2.22
CA SER A 47 -16.52 -1.63 2.27
C SER A 47 -16.44 -3.11 1.87
N GLY A 48 -15.39 -3.49 1.12
CA GLY A 48 -15.11 -4.90 0.77
C GLY A 48 -15.22 -5.29 -0.72
N GLY A 49 -15.47 -4.34 -1.63
CA GLY A 49 -15.42 -4.59 -3.08
C GLY A 49 -16.50 -5.57 -3.56
N PRO A 50 -16.18 -6.57 -4.42
CA PRO A 50 -17.17 -7.51 -4.97
C PRO A 50 -18.01 -8.26 -3.90
N TYR A 51 -17.42 -8.53 -2.73
CA TYR A 51 -18.13 -9.10 -1.58
C TYR A 51 -19.28 -8.21 -1.12
N ALA A 52 -18.98 -6.92 -0.94
CA ALA A 52 -19.90 -5.94 -0.40
C ALA A 52 -21.11 -5.76 -1.32
N TYR A 53 -20.87 -5.71 -2.64
CA TYR A 53 -21.93 -5.59 -3.63
C TYR A 53 -22.84 -6.84 -3.65
N ALA A 54 -22.26 -8.04 -3.56
CA ALA A 54 -23.02 -9.28 -3.55
C ALA A 54 -23.84 -9.44 -2.26
N ARG A 55 -23.28 -9.05 -1.12
CA ARG A 55 -23.96 -9.06 0.18
C ARG A 55 -25.14 -8.08 0.21
N ASP A 56 -24.91 -6.85 -0.25
CA ASP A 56 -25.93 -5.80 -0.24
C ASP A 56 -27.14 -6.16 -1.11
N SER A 57 -26.88 -6.65 -2.33
CA SER A 57 -27.97 -6.95 -3.29
C SER A 57 -28.68 -8.28 -3.05
N PHE A 58 -28.01 -9.27 -2.44
CA PHE A 58 -28.52 -10.65 -2.37
C PHE A 58 -28.45 -11.30 -0.98
N GLY A 59 -27.96 -10.60 0.04
CA GLY A 59 -27.88 -11.06 1.42
C GLY A 59 -26.56 -11.74 1.81
N GLU A 60 -26.47 -12.15 3.09
CA GLU A 60 -25.24 -12.68 3.70
C GLU A 60 -24.65 -13.89 2.96
N PHE A 61 -25.49 -14.83 2.52
CA PHE A 61 -25.01 -16.09 1.93
C PHE A 61 -24.32 -15.86 0.57
N PRO A 62 -24.92 -15.13 -0.39
CA PRO A 62 -24.22 -14.73 -1.62
C PRO A 62 -22.97 -13.88 -1.39
N GLY A 63 -22.98 -12.99 -0.38
CA GLY A 63 -21.79 -12.27 0.05
C GLY A 63 -20.67 -13.21 0.50
N PHE A 64 -20.96 -14.10 1.45
CA PHE A 64 -20.01 -15.12 1.94
C PHE A 64 -19.43 -15.96 0.81
N MET A 65 -20.27 -16.42 -0.13
CA MET A 65 -19.83 -17.16 -1.32
C MET A 65 -18.85 -16.36 -2.19
N ASN A 66 -19.09 -15.06 -2.38
CA ASN A 66 -18.20 -14.19 -3.13
C ASN A 66 -16.82 -14.06 -2.45
N ALA A 67 -16.79 -13.74 -1.15
CA ALA A 67 -15.53 -13.63 -0.40
C ALA A 67 -14.77 -14.96 -0.35
N TRP A 68 -15.47 -16.07 -0.13
CA TRP A 68 -14.85 -17.39 -0.08
C TRP A 68 -14.29 -17.81 -1.44
N SER A 69 -15.00 -17.50 -2.52
CA SER A 69 -14.52 -17.71 -3.89
C SER A 69 -13.27 -16.88 -4.17
N PHE A 70 -13.24 -15.61 -3.76
CA PHE A 70 -12.05 -14.76 -3.92
C PHE A 70 -10.82 -15.36 -3.22
N TRP A 71 -10.97 -15.83 -1.98
CA TRP A 71 -9.87 -16.47 -1.24
C TRP A 71 -9.37 -17.75 -1.90
N ILE A 72 -10.29 -18.62 -2.36
CA ILE A 72 -9.93 -19.83 -3.11
C ILE A 72 -9.17 -19.45 -4.39
N THR A 73 -9.64 -18.44 -5.12
CA THR A 73 -8.97 -17.96 -6.34
C THR A 73 -7.58 -17.42 -6.04
N ALA A 74 -7.39 -16.69 -4.93
CA ALA A 74 -6.09 -16.17 -4.53
C ALA A 74 -5.07 -17.30 -4.26
N TRP A 75 -5.48 -18.36 -3.54
CA TRP A 75 -4.63 -19.52 -3.30
C TRP A 75 -4.33 -20.32 -4.58
N ALA A 76 -5.35 -20.55 -5.41
CA ALA A 76 -5.19 -21.23 -6.69
C ALA A 76 -4.28 -20.44 -7.65
N GLY A 77 -4.36 -19.10 -7.62
CA GLY A 77 -3.49 -18.23 -8.40
C GLY A 77 -2.01 -18.39 -8.06
N ASN A 78 -1.67 -18.56 -6.78
CA ASN A 78 -0.29 -18.81 -6.35
C ASN A 78 0.26 -20.13 -6.91
N ALA A 79 -0.56 -21.19 -6.96
CA ALA A 79 -0.18 -22.46 -7.58
C ALA A 79 0.10 -22.28 -9.08
N GLY A 80 -0.75 -21.51 -9.79
CA GLY A 80 -0.52 -21.16 -11.19
C GLY A 80 0.80 -20.41 -11.42
N ILE A 81 1.17 -19.51 -10.52
CA ILE A 81 2.46 -18.80 -10.58
C ILE A 81 3.64 -19.76 -10.41
N ALA A 82 3.53 -20.72 -9.49
CA ALA A 82 4.58 -21.72 -9.26
C ALA A 82 4.74 -22.69 -10.44
N VAL A 83 3.65 -23.14 -11.06
CA VAL A 83 3.68 -23.98 -12.27
C VAL A 83 4.34 -23.23 -13.43
N ALA A 84 3.99 -21.95 -13.62
CA ALA A 84 4.59 -21.13 -14.66
C ALA A 84 6.11 -20.98 -14.48
N TRP A 85 6.57 -20.79 -13.24
CA TRP A 85 7.99 -20.76 -12.91
C TRP A 85 8.71 -22.04 -13.32
N VAL A 86 8.17 -23.21 -12.91
CA VAL A 86 8.74 -24.52 -13.26
C VAL A 86 8.83 -24.67 -14.77
N GLY A 87 7.77 -24.32 -15.50
CA GLY A 87 7.72 -24.37 -16.95
C GLY A 87 8.83 -23.54 -17.61
N TYR A 88 9.04 -22.30 -17.16
CA TYR A 88 10.11 -21.45 -17.69
C TYR A 88 11.50 -22.05 -17.43
N VAL A 89 11.77 -22.48 -16.20
CA VAL A 89 13.08 -23.02 -15.83
C VAL A 89 13.40 -24.28 -16.62
N VAL A 90 12.46 -25.22 -16.75
CA VAL A 90 12.64 -26.46 -17.52
C VAL A 90 12.86 -26.14 -19.01
N HIS A 91 12.04 -25.25 -19.59
CA HIS A 91 12.15 -24.90 -21.00
C HIS A 91 13.50 -24.24 -21.34
N PHE A 92 13.92 -23.25 -20.55
CA PHE A 92 15.20 -22.57 -20.81
C PHE A 92 16.41 -23.45 -20.46
N ALA A 93 16.30 -24.35 -19.48
CA ALA A 93 17.36 -25.31 -19.17
C ALA A 93 17.63 -26.26 -20.34
N ASP A 94 16.57 -26.79 -20.97
CA ASP A 94 16.68 -27.63 -22.15
C ASP A 94 17.16 -26.83 -23.38
N ALA A 95 16.49 -25.70 -23.69
CA ALA A 95 16.79 -24.93 -24.90
C ALA A 95 18.17 -24.27 -24.92
N ALA A 96 18.68 -23.80 -23.78
CA ALA A 96 19.97 -23.11 -23.70
C ALA A 96 21.13 -24.05 -23.35
N PHE A 97 20.87 -25.14 -22.62
CA PHE A 97 21.93 -25.98 -22.04
C PHE A 97 21.76 -27.48 -22.31
N GLY A 98 20.69 -27.93 -22.98
CA GLY A 98 20.41 -29.34 -23.25
C GLY A 98 20.16 -30.18 -21.99
N LEU A 99 19.69 -29.56 -20.91
CA LEU A 99 19.46 -30.22 -19.63
C LEU A 99 17.99 -30.66 -19.51
N ASP A 100 17.75 -31.98 -19.55
CA ASP A 100 16.41 -32.55 -19.36
C ASP A 100 16.04 -32.65 -17.87
N TRP A 101 15.27 -31.66 -17.39
CA TRP A 101 14.68 -31.63 -16.04
C TRP A 101 13.18 -31.90 -16.04
N SER A 102 12.67 -32.65 -17.03
CA SER A 102 11.25 -32.98 -17.16
C SER A 102 10.72 -33.93 -16.08
N GLY A 103 11.59 -34.63 -15.34
CA GLY A 103 11.18 -35.57 -14.29
C GLY A 103 10.42 -34.92 -13.11
N THR A 104 9.39 -35.60 -12.60
CA THR A 104 8.51 -35.09 -11.54
C THR A 104 9.26 -34.63 -10.29
N ALA A 105 10.28 -35.37 -9.85
CA ALA A 105 11.09 -35.00 -8.68
C ALA A 105 11.86 -33.68 -8.90
N ALA A 106 12.41 -33.47 -10.10
CA ALA A 106 13.13 -32.24 -10.45
C ALA A 106 12.17 -31.04 -10.50
N GLN A 107 10.99 -31.21 -11.10
CA GLN A 107 9.96 -30.16 -11.16
C GLN A 107 9.46 -29.74 -9.77
N VAL A 108 9.27 -30.70 -8.84
CA VAL A 108 8.89 -30.40 -7.45
C VAL A 108 9.98 -29.56 -6.76
N VAL A 109 11.26 -29.92 -6.94
CA VAL A 109 12.38 -29.17 -6.37
C VAL A 109 12.44 -27.75 -6.94
N ILE A 110 12.30 -27.59 -8.26
CA ILE A 110 12.27 -26.27 -8.92
C ILE A 110 11.10 -25.42 -8.41
N GLY A 111 9.93 -26.03 -8.22
CA GLY A 111 8.74 -25.37 -7.67
C GLY A 111 8.96 -24.89 -6.25
N LEU A 112 9.52 -25.74 -5.38
CA LEU A 112 9.88 -25.38 -4.01
C LEU A 112 10.90 -24.24 -3.97
N ILE A 113 11.91 -24.29 -4.84
CA ILE A 113 12.89 -23.20 -5.00
C ILE A 113 12.18 -21.90 -5.42
N GLY A 114 11.30 -21.96 -6.41
CA GLY A 114 10.53 -20.82 -6.90
C GLY A 114 9.59 -20.19 -5.88
N LEU A 115 9.16 -20.95 -4.89
CA LEU A 115 8.30 -20.48 -3.79
C LEU A 115 9.13 -19.95 -2.61
N TRP A 116 10.13 -20.73 -2.18
CA TRP A 116 10.90 -20.42 -0.98
C TRP A 116 12.00 -19.39 -1.20
N ILE A 117 12.59 -19.28 -2.39
CA ILE A 117 13.58 -18.21 -2.65
C ILE A 117 12.92 -16.82 -2.50
N PRO A 118 11.79 -16.50 -3.16
CA PRO A 118 11.11 -15.23 -2.92
C PRO A 118 10.65 -15.05 -1.47
N ALA A 119 10.18 -16.12 -0.81
CA ALA A 119 9.82 -16.06 0.61
C ALA A 119 11.03 -15.72 1.49
N LEU A 120 12.18 -16.33 1.25
CA LEU A 120 13.43 -16.05 1.95
C LEU A 120 13.97 -14.65 1.62
N ILE A 121 13.83 -14.18 0.38
CA ILE A 121 14.17 -12.81 -0.02
C ILE A 121 13.27 -11.81 0.72
N ASN A 122 11.99 -12.11 0.87
CA ASN A 122 11.03 -11.30 1.62
C ASN A 122 11.39 -11.27 3.12
N LEU A 123 11.73 -12.42 3.71
CA LEU A 123 12.22 -12.53 5.08
C LEU A 123 13.59 -11.86 5.31
N ALA A 124 14.40 -11.76 4.26
CA ALA A 124 15.72 -11.13 4.32
C ALA A 124 15.69 -9.60 4.19
N GLY A 125 14.50 -9.00 4.19
CA GLY A 125 14.28 -7.57 4.31
C GLY A 125 13.81 -6.91 3.01
N VAL A 126 13.09 -5.80 3.18
CA VAL A 126 12.44 -5.04 2.11
C VAL A 126 13.39 -4.55 1.00
N THR A 127 14.69 -4.44 1.25
CA THR A 127 15.67 -4.03 0.22
C THR A 127 16.07 -5.15 -0.72
N LYS A 128 16.32 -6.36 -0.23
CA LYS A 128 16.55 -7.49 -1.14
C LYS A 128 15.29 -7.79 -1.92
N MET A 129 14.14 -7.68 -1.27
CA MET A 129 12.86 -7.78 -1.94
C MET A 129 12.68 -6.65 -2.96
N GLY A 130 13.04 -5.41 -2.64
CA GLY A 130 12.98 -4.26 -3.53
C GLY A 130 13.91 -4.38 -4.73
N ALA A 131 15.17 -4.75 -4.52
CA ALA A 131 16.16 -4.99 -5.58
C ALA A 131 15.75 -6.20 -6.45
N PHE A 132 15.30 -7.30 -5.84
CA PHE A 132 14.73 -8.44 -6.56
C PHE A 132 13.49 -8.03 -7.35
N GLN A 133 12.61 -7.20 -6.79
CA GLN A 133 11.43 -6.67 -7.48
C GLN A 133 11.83 -5.77 -8.64
N LEU A 134 12.79 -4.86 -8.46
CA LEU A 134 13.28 -3.95 -9.51
C LEU A 134 13.95 -4.73 -10.64
N VAL A 135 14.92 -5.59 -10.30
CA VAL A 135 15.61 -6.46 -11.27
C VAL A 135 14.60 -7.33 -12.01
N THR A 136 13.69 -8.01 -11.30
CA THR A 136 12.68 -8.82 -11.97
C THR A 136 11.69 -7.96 -12.76
N THR A 137 11.46 -6.70 -12.41
CA THR A 137 10.59 -5.79 -13.16
C THR A 137 11.25 -5.32 -14.45
N ILE A 138 12.51 -4.89 -14.41
CA ILE A 138 13.31 -4.57 -15.58
C ILE A 138 13.44 -5.80 -16.49
N LEU A 139 13.75 -6.98 -15.91
CA LEU A 139 13.80 -8.25 -16.64
C LEU A 139 12.46 -8.67 -17.24
N LYS A 140 11.32 -8.14 -16.78
CA LYS A 140 10.02 -8.33 -17.44
C LYS A 140 9.83 -7.30 -18.54
N PHE A 141 10.02 -6.02 -18.26
CA PHE A 141 9.68 -4.98 -19.23
C PHE A 141 10.68 -4.90 -20.40
N ALA A 142 11.98 -5.15 -20.16
CA ALA A 142 12.98 -5.06 -21.22
C ALA A 142 12.74 -6.09 -22.35
N PRO A 143 12.53 -7.39 -22.09
CA PRO A 143 12.13 -8.33 -23.14
C PRO A 143 10.79 -7.99 -23.77
N LEU A 144 9.81 -7.50 -22.99
CA LEU A 144 8.50 -7.14 -23.53
C LEU A 144 8.59 -5.99 -24.53
N ILE A 145 9.32 -4.92 -24.19
CA ILE A 145 9.58 -3.77 -25.05
C ILE A 145 10.37 -4.22 -26.29
N PHE A 146 11.39 -5.06 -26.10
CA PHE A 146 12.17 -5.61 -27.20
C PHE A 146 11.28 -6.40 -28.18
N VAL A 147 10.44 -7.31 -27.69
CA VAL A 147 9.49 -8.07 -28.53
C VAL A 147 8.45 -7.15 -29.17
N ALA A 148 7.94 -6.14 -28.45
CA ALA A 148 6.94 -5.22 -28.98
C ALA A 148 7.49 -4.28 -30.08
N ILE A 149 8.79 -3.98 -30.09
CA ILE A 149 9.42 -3.10 -31.09
C ILE A 149 10.08 -3.93 -32.19
N VAL A 150 10.99 -4.83 -31.82
CA VAL A 150 11.80 -5.61 -32.75
C VAL A 150 11.01 -6.80 -33.26
N GLY A 151 10.28 -7.50 -32.38
CA GLY A 151 9.53 -8.71 -32.75
C GLY A 151 8.49 -8.46 -33.85
N LEU A 152 7.92 -7.26 -33.95
CA LEU A 152 6.99 -6.88 -35.03
C LEU A 152 7.59 -7.02 -36.43
N PHE A 153 8.91 -6.82 -36.59
CA PHE A 153 9.59 -6.98 -37.88
C PHE A 153 9.82 -8.44 -38.28
N PHE A 154 9.69 -9.37 -37.32
CA PHE A 154 9.90 -10.79 -37.51
C PHE A 154 8.58 -11.58 -37.54
N VAL A 155 7.43 -10.90 -37.50
CA VAL A 155 6.12 -11.54 -37.62
C VAL A 155 5.95 -12.05 -39.05
N GLN A 156 5.91 -13.38 -39.22
CA GLN A 156 5.60 -14.01 -40.50
C GLN A 156 4.15 -14.45 -40.51
N SER A 157 3.42 -14.11 -41.58
CA SER A 157 2.02 -14.53 -41.73
C SER A 157 1.85 -16.06 -41.76
N ALA A 158 2.92 -16.79 -42.11
CA ALA A 158 2.94 -18.25 -42.15
C ALA A 158 2.98 -18.91 -40.76
N ASP A 159 3.44 -18.20 -39.73
CA ASP A 159 3.51 -18.71 -38.35
C ASP A 159 2.16 -18.63 -37.62
N PHE A 160 1.19 -17.91 -38.20
CA PHE A 160 -0.18 -17.92 -37.69
C PHE A 160 -0.81 -19.28 -37.99
N GLY A 161 -0.96 -20.08 -36.94
CA GLY A 161 -1.66 -21.36 -36.99
C GLY A 161 -3.14 -21.23 -37.41
N PRO A 162 -3.87 -22.35 -37.49
CA PRO A 162 -5.27 -22.34 -37.87
C PRO A 162 -6.10 -21.47 -36.93
N PHE A 163 -7.24 -20.97 -37.42
CA PHE A 163 -8.15 -20.16 -36.61
C PHE A 163 -8.52 -20.87 -35.31
N ASN A 164 -8.83 -22.16 -35.39
CA ASN A 164 -9.05 -23.02 -34.22
C ASN A 164 -8.15 -24.26 -34.33
N ALA A 165 -7.23 -24.41 -33.38
CA ALA A 165 -6.28 -25.52 -33.32
C ALA A 165 -6.75 -26.69 -32.43
N THR A 166 -7.89 -26.57 -31.74
CA THR A 166 -8.36 -27.57 -30.75
C THR A 166 -8.98 -28.82 -31.36
N GLY A 167 -9.30 -28.81 -32.66
CA GLY A 167 -10.08 -29.87 -33.33
C GLY A 167 -11.56 -29.95 -32.93
N GLY A 168 -11.99 -29.15 -31.94
CA GLY A 168 -13.37 -29.05 -31.47
C GLY A 168 -14.09 -27.79 -31.96
N SER A 169 -15.16 -27.39 -31.27
CA SER A 169 -15.89 -26.16 -31.58
C SER A 169 -15.04 -24.91 -31.28
N TRP A 170 -15.02 -23.96 -32.22
CA TRP A 170 -14.30 -22.68 -32.04
C TRP A 170 -14.87 -21.86 -30.88
N ILE A 171 -16.17 -22.02 -30.58
CA ILE A 171 -16.82 -21.39 -29.42
C ILE A 171 -16.24 -21.97 -28.12
N GLY A 172 -16.02 -23.28 -28.08
CA GLY A 172 -15.36 -23.94 -26.95
C GLY A 172 -13.93 -23.43 -26.75
N ALA A 173 -13.19 -23.24 -27.86
CA ALA A 173 -11.84 -22.69 -27.84
C ALA A 173 -11.80 -21.24 -27.33
N VAL A 174 -12.76 -20.38 -27.74
CA VAL A 174 -12.93 -19.02 -27.19
C VAL A 174 -13.16 -19.08 -25.68
N SER A 175 -14.09 -19.91 -25.21
CA SER A 175 -14.45 -19.98 -23.79
C SER A 175 -13.28 -20.38 -22.90
N VAL A 176 -12.51 -21.41 -23.29
CA VAL A 176 -11.33 -21.85 -22.52
C VAL A 176 -10.22 -20.79 -22.58
N SER A 177 -10.00 -20.18 -23.75
CA SER A 177 -9.03 -19.10 -23.91
C SER A 177 -9.39 -17.88 -23.06
N ALA A 178 -10.67 -17.51 -23.00
CA ALA A 178 -11.16 -16.38 -22.24
C ALA A 178 -10.96 -16.56 -20.72
N ALA A 179 -11.18 -17.77 -20.21
CA ALA A 179 -10.94 -18.09 -18.80
C ALA A 179 -9.45 -17.91 -18.43
N LEU A 180 -8.53 -18.31 -19.31
CA LEU A 180 -7.09 -18.11 -19.11
C LEU A 180 -6.70 -16.63 -19.18
N VAL A 181 -7.30 -15.85 -20.10
CA VAL A 181 -7.04 -14.40 -20.23
C VAL A 181 -7.51 -13.60 -19.02
N LEU A 182 -8.63 -13.98 -18.41
CA LEU A 182 -9.18 -13.27 -17.25
C LEU A 182 -8.17 -13.18 -16.08
N PHE A 183 -7.32 -14.20 -15.92
CA PHE A 183 -6.26 -14.23 -14.91
C PHE A 183 -5.29 -13.04 -14.99
N ALA A 184 -5.07 -12.46 -16.18
CA ALA A 184 -4.14 -11.35 -16.37
C ALA A 184 -4.65 -9.98 -15.86
N TYR A 185 -5.93 -9.85 -15.53
CA TYR A 185 -6.59 -8.56 -15.25
C TYR A 185 -7.01 -8.34 -13.77
N SER A 186 -6.55 -9.16 -12.82
CA SER A 186 -6.92 -9.07 -11.39
C SER A 186 -5.95 -8.17 -10.56
N GLY A 187 -6.44 -7.29 -9.66
CA GLY A 187 -5.64 -6.56 -8.65
C GLY A 187 -5.80 -5.03 -8.50
N VAL A 188 -6.56 -4.34 -9.38
CA VAL A 188 -6.75 -2.86 -9.36
C VAL A 188 -7.76 -2.38 -8.30
N GLU A 189 -8.49 -3.31 -7.69
CA GLU A 189 -9.61 -3.07 -6.80
C GLU A 189 -9.28 -2.44 -5.41
N SER A 190 -8.01 -2.31 -5.00
CA SER A 190 -7.65 -1.99 -3.59
C SER A 190 -7.75 -0.51 -3.14
N VAL A 191 -7.50 0.49 -4.00
CA VAL A 191 -7.57 1.92 -3.60
C VAL A 191 -9.02 2.39 -3.42
N GLY A 192 -9.95 1.84 -4.20
CA GLY A 192 -11.38 2.12 -4.07
C GLY A 192 -11.94 1.72 -2.70
N ILE A 193 -11.34 0.72 -2.05
CA ILE A 193 -11.76 0.23 -0.73
C ILE A 193 -11.53 1.31 0.34
N ALA A 194 -10.38 2.00 0.32
CA ALA A 194 -10.06 3.04 1.29
C ALA A 194 -10.95 4.28 1.16
N ALA A 195 -11.19 4.71 -0.09
CA ALA A 195 -12.00 5.89 -0.35
C ALA A 195 -13.48 5.69 0.01
N ALA A 196 -14.01 4.46 -0.13
CA ALA A 196 -15.39 4.15 0.25
C ALA A 196 -15.62 4.33 1.76
N SER A 197 -14.78 3.71 2.60
CA SER A 197 -14.90 3.81 4.07
C SER A 197 -14.73 5.25 4.57
N LEU A 198 -13.80 6.01 3.99
CA LEU A 198 -13.61 7.42 4.35
C LEU A 198 -14.76 8.31 3.85
N ALA A 199 -15.35 7.99 2.69
CA ALA A 199 -16.51 8.70 2.19
C ALA A 199 -17.76 8.47 3.03
N GLU A 200 -17.95 7.27 3.60
CA GLU A 200 -19.02 7.02 4.57
C GLU A 200 -18.90 7.96 5.77
N LEU A 201 -17.71 8.06 6.37
CA LEU A 201 -17.46 9.00 7.46
C LEU A 201 -17.70 10.46 7.06
N ALA A 202 -17.23 10.87 5.88
CA ALA A 202 -17.35 12.24 5.41
C ALA A 202 -18.78 12.70 5.09
N ARG A 203 -19.77 11.78 5.05
CA ARG A 203 -21.19 12.14 4.89
C ARG A 203 -21.78 12.73 6.16
N GLU A 204 -21.36 12.22 7.31
CA GLU A 204 -21.92 12.58 8.62
C GLU A 204 -20.97 13.46 9.45
N HIS A 205 -19.67 13.48 9.10
CA HIS A 205 -18.64 14.16 9.88
C HIS A 205 -17.79 15.12 9.02
N GLU A 206 -17.26 16.15 9.68
CA GLU A 206 -16.17 16.95 9.15
C GLU A 206 -14.88 16.12 9.20
N LEU A 207 -14.26 15.89 8.02
CA LEU A 207 -13.18 14.91 7.90
C LEU A 207 -11.86 15.57 7.48
N VAL A 208 -10.84 15.36 8.32
CA VAL A 208 -9.44 15.64 8.03
C VAL A 208 -8.69 14.32 7.91
N ILE A 209 -7.99 14.13 6.79
CA ILE A 209 -7.32 12.87 6.47
C ILE A 209 -5.82 13.12 6.45
N THR A 210 -5.08 12.32 7.23
CA THR A 210 -3.62 12.20 7.12
C THR A 210 -3.26 10.80 6.63
N HIS A 211 -2.04 10.63 6.11
CA HIS A 211 -1.59 9.34 5.61
C HIS A 211 -0.09 9.15 5.81
N GLY A 212 0.36 7.89 5.71
CA GLY A 212 1.79 7.58 5.65
C GLY A 212 2.34 7.70 4.23
N ASN A 213 3.66 7.76 4.12
CA ASN A 213 4.36 7.77 2.84
C ASN A 213 5.62 6.87 2.82
N GLY A 214 5.87 6.07 3.86
CA GLY A 214 7.14 5.36 4.05
C GLY A 214 7.63 4.56 2.82
N PRO A 215 6.82 3.67 2.25
CA PRO A 215 7.19 2.97 1.02
C PRO A 215 7.40 3.91 -0.18
N GLN A 216 6.53 4.90 -0.35
CA GLN A 216 6.55 5.83 -1.49
C GLN A 216 7.78 6.75 -1.46
N VAL A 217 8.09 7.34 -0.30
CA VAL A 217 9.27 8.21 -0.14
C VAL A 217 10.56 7.39 -0.24
N GLY A 218 10.54 6.13 0.19
CA GLY A 218 11.65 5.20 0.02
C GLY A 218 11.97 4.93 -1.45
N VAL A 219 10.94 4.73 -2.29
CA VAL A 219 11.12 4.56 -3.75
C VAL A 219 11.67 5.84 -4.38
N LEU A 220 11.08 7.00 -4.09
CA LEU A 220 11.56 8.27 -4.66
C LEU A 220 12.99 8.60 -4.21
N ALA A 221 13.35 8.27 -2.97
CA ALA A 221 14.72 8.45 -2.48
C ALA A 221 15.71 7.55 -3.23
N LEU A 222 15.30 6.33 -3.57
CA LEU A 222 16.10 5.43 -4.38
C LEU A 222 16.26 5.93 -5.82
N GLU A 223 15.15 6.29 -6.47
CA GLU A 223 15.16 6.84 -7.83
C GLU A 223 16.06 8.07 -7.90
N SER A 224 15.89 8.99 -6.94
CA SER A 224 16.73 10.19 -6.88
C SER A 224 18.19 9.91 -6.56
N ALA A 225 18.52 8.87 -5.80
CA ALA A 225 19.90 8.52 -5.46
C ALA A 225 20.63 7.79 -6.60
N THR A 226 19.88 7.18 -7.52
CA THR A 226 20.41 6.34 -8.60
C THR A 226 20.33 6.98 -9.98
N ASP A 227 19.71 8.15 -10.11
CA ASP A 227 19.64 8.89 -11.37
C ASP A 227 21.01 9.51 -11.74
N PRO A 228 21.66 9.04 -12.82
CA PRO A 228 22.98 9.55 -13.23
C PRO A 228 22.94 10.99 -13.76
N ASN A 229 21.75 11.53 -14.06
CA ASN A 229 21.59 12.89 -14.55
C ASN A 229 21.53 13.92 -13.41
N LEU A 230 21.37 13.47 -12.16
CA LEU A 230 21.35 14.35 -11.00
C LEU A 230 22.76 14.53 -10.44
N THR A 231 23.18 15.80 -10.29
CA THR A 231 24.47 16.12 -9.63
C THR A 231 24.45 15.77 -8.14
N ARG A 232 23.27 15.73 -7.53
CA ARG A 232 23.02 15.27 -6.16
C ARG A 232 21.57 14.79 -6.04
N PRO A 233 21.28 13.82 -5.15
CA PRO A 233 19.90 13.43 -4.88
C PRO A 233 19.08 14.61 -4.36
N TYR A 234 17.77 14.61 -4.65
CA TYR A 234 16.82 15.51 -4.02
C TYR A 234 16.80 15.26 -2.51
N PRO A 235 16.73 16.32 -1.70
CA PRO A 235 16.69 16.19 -0.25
C PRO A 235 15.36 15.59 0.19
N LEU A 236 15.39 14.87 1.32
CA LEU A 236 14.27 14.05 1.78
C LEU A 236 12.98 14.83 2.06
N ASP A 237 13.09 16.09 2.49
CA ASP A 237 11.95 17.01 2.65
C ASP A 237 11.23 17.29 1.32
N THR A 238 11.99 17.51 0.25
CA THR A 238 11.46 17.70 -1.11
C THR A 238 10.79 16.43 -1.62
N LEU A 239 11.39 15.25 -1.36
CA LEU A 239 10.78 13.97 -1.68
C LEU A 239 9.49 13.73 -0.87
N GLY A 240 9.48 14.17 0.40
CA GLY A 240 8.28 14.22 1.23
C GLY A 240 7.17 15.02 0.57
N ALA A 241 7.47 16.23 0.07
CA ALA A 241 6.52 17.06 -0.67
C ALA A 241 5.98 16.37 -1.94
N GLN A 242 6.83 15.67 -2.70
CA GLN A 242 6.41 14.89 -3.88
C GLN A 242 5.42 13.78 -3.49
N THR A 243 5.66 13.06 -2.39
CA THR A 243 4.73 12.00 -1.94
C THR A 243 3.37 12.54 -1.49
N GLN A 244 3.31 13.76 -0.95
CA GLN A 244 2.04 14.41 -0.63
C GLN A 244 1.25 14.69 -1.90
N GLY A 245 1.89 15.23 -2.95
CA GLY A 245 1.23 15.45 -4.24
C GLY A 245 0.76 14.14 -4.89
N MET A 246 1.61 13.10 -4.88
CA MET A 246 1.30 11.82 -5.51
C MET A 246 0.15 11.07 -4.82
N ILE A 247 0.26 10.82 -3.51
CA ILE A 247 -0.79 10.08 -2.77
C ILE A 247 -2.03 10.97 -2.62
N GLY A 248 -1.82 12.27 -2.40
CA GLY A 248 -2.87 13.27 -2.35
C GLY A 248 -3.72 13.32 -3.61
N TYR A 249 -3.12 13.22 -4.79
CA TYR A 249 -3.84 13.12 -6.06
C TYR A 249 -4.74 11.87 -6.11
N TRP A 250 -4.22 10.70 -5.73
CA TRP A 250 -5.01 9.46 -5.74
C TRP A 250 -6.19 9.53 -4.77
N MET A 251 -5.98 10.06 -3.55
CA MET A 251 -7.05 10.23 -2.57
C MET A 251 -8.05 11.29 -3.01
N LEU A 252 -7.60 12.44 -3.52
CA LEU A 252 -8.45 13.50 -4.04
C LEU A 252 -9.37 12.95 -5.13
N GLN A 253 -8.82 12.24 -6.12
CA GLN A 253 -9.60 11.66 -7.20
C GLN A 253 -10.61 10.64 -6.67
N ALA A 254 -10.20 9.73 -5.78
CA ALA A 254 -11.08 8.69 -5.26
C ALA A 254 -12.20 9.25 -4.38
N LEU A 255 -11.91 10.20 -3.50
CA LEU A 255 -12.88 10.81 -2.60
C LEU A 255 -13.85 11.74 -3.34
N GLN A 256 -13.39 12.56 -4.29
CA GLN A 256 -14.29 13.38 -5.12
C GLN A 256 -15.29 12.51 -5.90
N ASN A 257 -14.84 11.36 -6.39
CA ASN A 257 -15.72 10.40 -7.06
C ASN A 257 -16.74 9.77 -6.10
N ALA A 258 -16.38 9.55 -4.84
CA ALA A 258 -17.24 8.95 -3.82
C ALA A 258 -18.18 9.95 -3.12
N LEU A 259 -17.87 11.25 -3.16
CA LEU A 259 -18.59 12.34 -2.50
C LEU A 259 -19.02 13.43 -3.51
N PRO A 260 -19.94 13.12 -4.45
CA PRO A 260 -20.38 14.09 -5.44
C PRO A 260 -21.01 15.31 -4.76
N GLY A 261 -20.53 16.51 -5.11
CA GLY A 261 -21.01 17.77 -4.55
C GLY A 261 -20.27 18.25 -3.29
N ARG A 262 -19.42 17.42 -2.68
CA ARG A 262 -18.54 17.85 -1.59
C ARG A 262 -17.14 18.15 -2.13
N GLN A 263 -16.59 19.29 -1.72
CA GLN A 263 -15.24 19.66 -2.11
C GLN A 263 -14.24 18.80 -1.35
N VAL A 264 -13.22 18.30 -2.06
CA VAL A 264 -12.09 17.58 -1.47
C VAL A 264 -10.83 18.25 -1.98
N ILE A 265 -9.92 18.55 -1.06
CA ILE A 265 -8.62 19.13 -1.37
C ILE A 265 -7.51 18.26 -0.78
N SER A 266 -6.44 18.07 -1.55
CA SER A 266 -5.16 17.61 -1.03
C SER A 266 -4.15 18.73 -1.16
N MET A 267 -3.43 19.01 -0.08
CA MET A 267 -2.47 20.11 -0.03
C MET A 267 -1.10 19.65 0.41
N VAL A 268 -0.08 20.28 -0.17
CA VAL A 268 1.28 20.24 0.35
C VAL A 268 1.33 21.09 1.62
N ASN A 269 1.92 20.57 2.68
CA ASN A 269 2.01 21.23 3.98
C ASN A 269 3.31 20.88 4.70
N GLN A 270 3.70 21.78 5.60
CA GLN A 270 4.94 21.73 6.35
C GLN A 270 4.64 21.47 7.83
N THR A 271 5.46 20.66 8.47
CA THR A 271 5.38 20.41 9.91
C THR A 271 6.62 21.01 10.57
N LEU A 272 6.37 22.00 11.42
CA LEU A 272 7.39 22.63 12.25
C LEU A 272 7.86 21.66 13.32
N VAL A 273 9.18 21.56 13.46
CA VAL A 273 9.86 20.80 14.51
C VAL A 273 10.92 21.66 15.20
N SER A 274 11.36 21.25 16.39
CA SER A 274 12.40 21.96 17.13
C SER A 274 13.75 21.82 16.43
N ALA A 275 14.49 22.92 16.24
CA ALA A 275 15.86 22.86 15.70
C ALA A 275 16.86 22.18 16.66
N VAL A 276 16.49 22.03 17.93
CA VAL A 276 17.30 21.40 18.99
C VAL A 276 16.65 20.10 19.47
N ASP A 277 15.83 19.46 18.64
CA ASP A 277 15.25 18.15 18.95
C ASP A 277 16.38 17.11 19.11
N PRO A 278 16.42 16.32 20.20
CA PRO A 278 17.45 15.29 20.40
C PRO A 278 17.53 14.27 19.26
N ALA A 279 16.47 14.10 18.47
CA ALA A 279 16.47 13.22 17.30
C ALA A 279 17.46 13.65 16.20
N PHE A 280 17.91 14.92 16.19
CA PHE A 280 18.97 15.39 15.29
C PHE A 280 20.35 14.90 15.71
N ASP A 281 20.59 14.79 17.01
CA ASP A 281 21.86 14.29 17.56
C ASP A 281 21.94 12.76 17.45
N ASP A 282 20.82 12.05 17.60
CA ASP A 282 20.74 10.60 17.42
C ASP A 282 19.65 10.15 16.42
N PRO A 283 19.93 10.20 15.10
CA PRO A 283 19.01 9.74 14.07
C PRO A 283 18.71 8.23 14.19
N THR A 284 17.45 7.83 14.34
CA THR A 284 17.04 6.43 14.52
C THR A 284 16.11 5.90 13.43
N LYS A 285 15.45 6.78 12.68
CA LYS A 285 14.44 6.36 11.71
C LYS A 285 15.10 5.92 10.42
N PHE A 286 15.01 4.64 10.14
CA PHE A 286 15.54 4.12 8.89
C PHE A 286 14.73 4.55 7.67
N VAL A 287 15.43 4.97 6.60
CA VAL A 287 14.85 5.43 5.34
C VAL A 287 15.59 4.83 4.15
N GLY A 288 14.84 4.54 3.10
CA GLY A 288 15.38 4.03 1.85
C GLY A 288 15.85 2.58 1.95
N GLN A 289 16.75 2.22 1.05
CA GLN A 289 17.32 0.89 0.96
C GLN A 289 18.41 0.64 2.00
N VAL A 290 18.69 -0.63 2.27
CA VAL A 290 19.88 -1.06 3.01
C VAL A 290 21.07 -1.22 2.07
N TYR A 291 22.27 -1.11 2.62
CA TYR A 291 23.57 -1.12 1.97
C TYR A 291 24.50 -2.07 2.71
N ASP A 292 25.61 -2.47 2.09
CA ASP A 292 26.72 -3.01 2.85
C ASP A 292 27.45 -1.89 3.62
N ARG A 293 28.33 -2.27 4.56
CA ARG A 293 29.02 -1.29 5.43
C ARG A 293 29.93 -0.34 4.64
N ALA A 294 30.57 -0.83 3.58
CA ALA A 294 31.53 -0.04 2.80
C ALA A 294 30.81 0.99 1.93
N GLU A 295 29.75 0.56 1.26
CA GLU A 295 28.88 1.41 0.45
C GLU A 295 28.14 2.44 1.33
N ALA A 296 27.59 2.02 2.48
CA ALA A 296 26.98 2.94 3.43
C ALA A 296 27.95 4.01 3.91
N GLY A 297 29.21 3.63 4.20
CA GLY A 297 30.26 4.56 4.60
C GLY A 297 30.62 5.56 3.49
N LYS A 298 30.69 5.10 2.24
CA LYS A 298 30.92 5.96 1.08
C LYS A 298 29.79 6.97 0.89
N LEU A 299 28.54 6.50 0.88
CA LEU A 299 27.36 7.37 0.72
C LEU A 299 27.18 8.34 1.89
N ALA A 300 27.54 7.92 3.10
CA ALA A 300 27.58 8.78 4.28
C ALA A 300 28.59 9.92 4.12
N ALA A 301 29.78 9.64 3.59
CA ALA A 301 30.79 10.66 3.33
C ALA A 301 30.43 11.60 2.17
N GLU A 302 29.87 11.07 1.09
CA GLU A 302 29.51 11.84 -0.11
C GLU A 302 28.29 12.75 0.11
N ASN A 303 27.28 12.25 0.84
CA ASN A 303 25.98 12.93 0.99
C ASN A 303 25.74 13.47 2.41
N GLY A 304 26.69 13.31 3.33
CA GLY A 304 26.54 13.74 4.73
C GLY A 304 25.47 12.96 5.50
N TRP A 305 25.24 11.69 5.15
CA TRP A 305 24.21 10.88 5.80
C TRP A 305 24.67 10.26 7.11
N ALA A 306 23.73 10.14 8.05
CA ALA A 306 23.86 9.20 9.15
C ALA A 306 23.43 7.80 8.69
N VAL A 307 24.19 6.78 9.05
CA VAL A 307 23.90 5.37 8.75
C VAL A 307 24.03 4.54 10.01
N LYS A 308 23.11 3.60 10.23
CA LYS A 308 23.13 2.67 11.36
C LYS A 308 22.98 1.22 10.89
N PRO A 309 23.47 0.23 11.68
CA PRO A 309 23.19 -1.17 11.43
C PRO A 309 21.69 -1.46 11.48
N ASP A 310 21.20 -2.20 10.49
CA ASP A 310 19.84 -2.72 10.38
C ASP A 310 19.92 -4.22 10.11
N GLY A 311 20.00 -5.00 11.20
CA GLY A 311 20.37 -6.42 11.13
C GLY A 311 21.76 -6.61 10.53
N PRO A 312 21.92 -7.43 9.47
CA PRO A 312 23.21 -7.64 8.82
C PRO A 312 23.62 -6.52 7.84
N TYR A 313 22.76 -5.53 7.60
CA TYR A 313 22.99 -4.44 6.65
C TYR A 313 23.16 -3.09 7.35
N TRP A 314 23.44 -2.05 6.58
CA TRP A 314 23.50 -0.67 7.03
C TRP A 314 22.47 0.15 6.27
N ARG A 315 21.69 0.98 6.94
CA ARG A 315 20.68 1.80 6.27
C ARG A 315 20.80 3.25 6.70
N ARG A 316 20.49 4.16 5.77
CA ARG A 316 20.38 5.59 6.09
C ARG A 316 19.38 5.74 7.23
N VAL A 317 19.81 6.42 8.27
CA VAL A 317 18.93 6.88 9.33
C VAL A 317 18.77 8.38 9.22
N VAL A 318 17.56 8.83 9.46
CA VAL A 318 17.24 10.25 9.54
C VAL A 318 16.62 10.56 10.90
N PRO A 319 16.71 11.82 11.33
CA PRO A 319 15.99 12.30 12.50
C PRO A 319 14.50 12.01 12.38
N SER A 320 13.89 11.63 13.50
CA SER A 320 12.43 11.56 13.65
C SER A 320 11.96 12.46 14.78
N PRO A 321 12.10 13.79 14.61
CA PRO A 321 11.78 14.77 15.64
C PRO A 321 10.27 14.80 15.93
N ALA A 322 9.93 15.28 17.12
CA ALA A 322 8.53 15.40 17.52
C ALA A 322 7.85 16.56 16.74
N PRO A 323 6.64 16.34 16.19
CA PRO A 323 5.90 17.40 15.52
C PRO A 323 5.47 18.48 16.53
N GLN A 324 5.77 19.75 16.25
CA GLN A 324 5.29 20.87 17.07
C GLN A 324 4.02 21.49 16.51
N ARG A 325 3.95 21.65 15.17
CA ARG A 325 2.82 22.32 14.53
C ARG A 325 2.81 22.11 13.01
N VAL A 326 1.65 21.79 12.43
CA VAL A 326 1.45 21.94 10.99
C VAL A 326 1.34 23.44 10.67
N VAL A 327 2.22 23.96 9.80
CA VAL A 327 2.31 25.40 9.52
C VAL A 327 0.99 25.93 8.98
N GLU A 328 0.30 25.14 8.16
CA GLU A 328 -0.95 25.47 7.49
C GLU A 328 -2.23 25.18 8.31
N THR A 329 -2.15 24.86 9.62
CA THR A 329 -3.31 24.51 10.46
C THR A 329 -4.47 25.51 10.37
N ARG A 330 -4.20 26.83 10.31
CA ARG A 330 -5.25 27.86 10.19
C ARG A 330 -6.04 27.77 8.88
N LEU A 331 -5.34 27.43 7.79
CA LEU A 331 -5.97 27.25 6.49
C LEU A 331 -6.79 25.96 6.47
N ILE A 332 -6.24 24.88 7.01
CA ILE A 332 -6.94 23.59 7.17
C ILE A 332 -8.24 23.80 7.95
N ARG A 333 -8.19 24.49 9.10
CA ARG A 333 -9.38 24.81 9.91
C ARG A 333 -10.45 25.59 9.15
N SER A 334 -10.04 26.55 8.33
CA SER A 334 -10.98 27.34 7.52
C SER A 334 -11.68 26.47 6.48
N LEU A 335 -10.93 25.62 5.78
CA LEU A 335 -11.48 24.70 4.78
C LEU A 335 -12.43 23.66 5.39
N VAL A 336 -12.08 23.11 6.54
CA VAL A 336 -12.92 22.13 7.25
C VAL A 336 -14.26 22.77 7.66
N ARG A 337 -14.24 23.99 8.19
CA ARG A 337 -15.45 24.75 8.56
C ARG A 337 -16.36 25.06 7.36
N ASP A 338 -15.79 25.18 6.17
CA ASP A 338 -16.55 25.34 4.92
C ASP A 338 -17.07 24.01 4.36
N GLY A 339 -16.92 22.91 5.12
CA GLY A 339 -17.38 21.57 4.74
C GLY A 339 -16.45 20.84 3.76
N VAL A 340 -15.25 21.34 3.52
CA VAL A 340 -14.27 20.70 2.62
C VAL A 340 -13.61 19.50 3.33
N VAL A 341 -13.52 18.36 2.66
CA VAL A 341 -12.70 17.24 3.14
C VAL A 341 -11.23 17.55 2.84
N VAL A 342 -10.38 17.59 3.87
CA VAL A 342 -8.99 18.03 3.73
C VAL A 342 -8.03 16.85 3.90
N VAL A 343 -7.30 16.53 2.85
CA VAL A 343 -6.17 15.59 2.87
C VAL A 343 -4.88 16.38 3.09
N CYS A 344 -4.23 16.18 4.22
CA CYS A 344 -3.06 16.96 4.64
C CYS A 344 -2.07 16.13 5.49
N ALA A 345 -0.96 16.75 5.89
CA ALA A 345 0.11 16.15 6.70
C ALA A 345 0.58 14.78 6.17
N GLY A 346 0.59 14.61 4.85
CA GLY A 346 0.99 13.36 4.21
C GLY A 346 2.44 13.02 4.55
N GLY A 347 2.65 11.81 5.09
CA GLY A 347 3.95 11.39 5.61
C GLY A 347 4.39 12.07 6.91
N GLY A 348 3.47 12.69 7.66
CA GLY A 348 3.80 13.53 8.82
C GLY A 348 4.05 15.00 8.47
N GLY A 349 3.87 15.40 7.21
CA GLY A 349 4.14 16.76 6.73
C GLY A 349 5.62 16.96 6.34
N VAL A 350 5.89 18.00 5.55
CA VAL A 350 7.27 18.34 5.15
C VAL A 350 8.01 18.94 6.34
N PRO A 351 9.06 18.32 6.88
CA PRO A 351 9.75 18.79 8.07
C PRO A 351 10.45 20.13 7.84
N VAL A 352 10.17 21.11 8.71
CA VAL A 352 10.81 22.42 8.68
C VAL A 352 11.21 22.88 10.09
N ILE A 353 12.28 23.67 10.17
CA ILE A 353 12.66 24.41 11.37
C ILE A 353 12.50 25.91 11.14
N ARG A 354 12.53 26.69 12.22
CA ARG A 354 12.83 28.13 12.14
C ARG A 354 14.33 28.35 12.31
N ASN A 355 14.97 28.95 11.32
CA ASN A 355 16.38 29.28 11.40
C ASN A 355 16.64 30.51 12.30
N GLY A 356 17.91 30.89 12.49
CA GLY A 356 18.30 32.04 13.33
C GLY A 356 17.69 33.38 12.92
N ASN A 357 17.18 33.50 11.70
CA ASN A 357 16.48 34.70 11.19
C ASN A 357 14.95 34.57 11.25
N GLY A 358 14.42 33.52 11.90
CA GLY A 358 12.99 33.25 12.06
C GLY A 358 12.29 32.69 10.81
N ARG A 359 13.02 32.43 9.72
CA ARG A 359 12.48 31.92 8.45
C ARG A 359 12.34 30.40 8.50
N LEU A 360 11.34 29.88 7.79
CA LEU A 360 11.18 28.43 7.59
C LEU A 360 12.30 27.91 6.70
N GLN A 361 12.84 26.74 7.06
CA GLN A 361 13.85 26.03 6.31
C GLN A 361 13.54 24.53 6.36
N GLY A 362 13.46 23.91 5.18
CA GLY A 362 13.33 22.46 5.03
C GLY A 362 14.57 21.73 5.53
N ILE A 363 14.35 20.58 6.16
CA ILE A 363 15.40 19.77 6.76
C ILE A 363 15.14 18.29 6.47
N GLU A 364 16.18 17.49 6.28
CA GLU A 364 16.00 16.07 6.00
C GLU A 364 15.65 15.29 7.27
N ALA A 365 14.37 15.04 7.49
CA ALA A 365 13.83 14.26 8.60
C ALA A 365 12.58 13.49 8.16
N VAL A 366 12.10 12.55 8.98
CA VAL A 366 10.79 11.91 8.79
C VAL A 366 10.02 12.04 10.08
N ILE A 367 8.86 12.69 10.02
CA ILE A 367 8.03 12.91 11.19
C ILE A 367 7.02 11.77 11.28
N ASP A 368 6.78 11.28 12.50
CA ASP A 368 5.78 10.24 12.70
C ASP A 368 4.37 10.75 12.33
N LYS A 369 3.71 10.03 11.42
CA LYS A 369 2.39 10.40 10.90
C LYS A 369 1.30 10.34 11.97
N ASP A 370 1.40 9.40 12.91
CA ASP A 370 0.37 9.15 13.92
C ASP A 370 0.49 10.24 15.00
N LEU A 371 1.71 10.58 15.43
CA LEU A 371 1.97 11.74 16.30
C LEU A 371 1.59 13.07 15.64
N THR A 372 1.85 13.23 14.34
CA THR A 372 1.44 14.43 13.61
C THR A 372 -0.08 14.52 13.50
N GLY A 373 -0.75 13.40 13.24
CA GLY A 373 -2.20 13.31 13.22
C GLY A 373 -2.82 13.70 14.55
N SER A 374 -2.26 13.18 15.66
CA SER A 374 -2.68 13.49 17.02
C SER A 374 -2.52 14.99 17.34
N MET A 375 -1.33 15.56 17.09
CA MET A 375 -1.08 17.00 17.29
C MET A 375 -1.98 17.87 16.40
N LEU A 376 -2.22 17.47 15.15
CA LEU A 376 -3.10 18.21 14.24
C LEU A 376 -4.56 18.14 14.71
N ALA A 377 -5.02 16.98 15.17
CA ALA A 377 -6.37 16.78 15.69
C ALA A 377 -6.61 17.64 16.94
N GLU A 378 -5.65 17.68 17.87
CA GLU A 378 -5.66 18.60 19.01
C GLU A 378 -5.74 20.06 18.54
N ALA A 379 -4.85 20.46 17.62
CA ALA A 379 -4.78 21.83 17.13
C ALA A 379 -5.99 22.24 16.27
N LEU A 380 -6.82 21.30 15.84
CA LEU A 380 -8.08 21.54 15.14
C LEU A 380 -9.31 21.43 16.04
N GLU A 381 -9.15 20.96 17.29
CA GLU A 381 -10.22 20.66 18.24
C GLU A 381 -11.17 19.59 17.69
N CYS A 382 -10.62 18.48 17.17
CA CYS A 382 -11.41 17.34 16.69
C CYS A 382 -12.05 16.58 17.86
N ASP A 383 -13.31 16.14 17.71
CA ASP A 383 -14.01 15.32 18.72
C ASP A 383 -13.58 13.85 18.73
N ALA A 384 -12.90 13.39 17.68
CA ALA A 384 -12.43 12.02 17.55
C ALA A 384 -11.13 11.92 16.73
N PHE A 385 -10.22 11.04 17.15
CA PHE A 385 -8.97 10.76 16.44
C PHE A 385 -8.81 9.26 16.13
N LEU A 386 -8.84 8.91 14.83
CA LEU A 386 -8.83 7.52 14.38
C LEU A 386 -7.51 7.16 13.68
N ILE A 387 -6.85 6.10 14.17
CA ILE A 387 -5.68 5.48 13.54
C ILE A 387 -6.12 4.20 12.85
N LEU A 388 -6.22 4.25 11.51
CA LEU A 388 -6.67 3.13 10.69
C LEU A 388 -5.47 2.29 10.20
N THR A 389 -5.48 0.99 10.52
CA THR A 389 -4.42 0.01 10.26
C THR A 389 -5.00 -1.30 9.69
N ASP A 390 -4.15 -2.31 9.51
CA ASP A 390 -4.49 -3.64 9.01
C ASP A 390 -5.02 -4.61 10.10
N VAL A 391 -4.76 -4.31 11.37
CA VAL A 391 -5.23 -5.10 12.53
C VAL A 391 -6.56 -4.60 13.10
N PRO A 392 -7.48 -5.50 13.52
CA PRO A 392 -8.79 -5.12 14.05
C PRO A 392 -8.71 -4.38 15.38
N ARG A 393 -7.81 -4.79 16.28
CA ARG A 393 -7.62 -4.22 17.62
C ARG A 393 -6.16 -4.30 18.04
N VAL A 394 -5.78 -3.45 18.98
CA VAL A 394 -4.53 -3.54 19.75
C VAL A 394 -4.59 -4.80 20.62
N MET A 395 -3.46 -5.50 20.69
CA MET A 395 -3.34 -6.76 21.42
C MET A 395 -2.44 -6.58 22.64
N LYS A 396 -2.91 -6.99 23.81
CA LYS A 396 -2.07 -7.23 24.98
C LYS A 396 -1.31 -8.54 24.78
N GLY A 397 -0.02 -8.57 25.11
CA GLY A 397 0.80 -9.79 24.99
C GLY A 397 0.93 -10.30 23.55
N PHE A 398 1.00 -9.40 22.56
CA PHE A 398 1.03 -9.77 21.15
C PHE A 398 2.15 -10.79 20.84
N GLY A 399 1.79 -11.90 20.18
CA GLY A 399 2.73 -12.96 19.85
C GLY A 399 2.99 -13.98 20.96
N THR A 400 2.33 -13.86 22.11
CA THR A 400 2.35 -14.88 23.18
C THR A 400 1.07 -15.73 23.18
N PRO A 401 1.08 -16.93 23.81
CA PRO A 401 -0.13 -17.74 23.99
C PRO A 401 -1.26 -17.02 24.74
N GLU A 402 -0.92 -16.04 25.57
CA GLU A 402 -1.84 -15.25 26.40
C GLU A 402 -2.34 -13.97 25.71
N GLN A 403 -2.10 -13.82 24.40
CA GLN A 403 -2.49 -12.60 23.70
C GLN A 403 -4.01 -12.34 23.79
N GLN A 404 -4.38 -11.08 24.04
CA GLN A 404 -5.77 -10.69 24.23
C GLN A 404 -6.09 -9.36 23.52
N GLU A 405 -7.24 -9.31 22.85
CA GLU A 405 -7.76 -8.08 22.24
C GLU A 405 -8.15 -7.04 23.29
N ILE A 406 -7.67 -5.81 23.12
CA ILE A 406 -8.07 -4.66 23.93
C ILE A 406 -9.25 -3.98 23.21
N ARG A 407 -10.41 -3.93 23.86
CA ARG A 407 -11.63 -3.33 23.27
C ARG A 407 -11.81 -1.87 23.67
N HIS A 408 -11.95 -1.62 24.96
CA HIS A 408 -11.99 -0.29 25.55
C HIS A 408 -10.91 -0.21 26.63
N THR A 409 -10.24 0.93 26.71
CA THR A 409 -9.12 1.12 27.64
C THR A 409 -8.88 2.60 27.91
N THR A 410 -8.02 2.87 28.88
CA THR A 410 -7.55 4.23 29.21
C THR A 410 -6.10 4.44 28.75
N PRO A 411 -5.64 5.70 28.62
CA PRO A 411 -4.23 6.00 28.39
C PRO A 411 -3.31 5.39 29.46
N HIS A 412 -3.77 5.37 30.73
CA HIS A 412 -3.01 4.83 31.84
C HIS A 412 -2.74 3.33 31.66
N GLU A 413 -3.77 2.53 31.39
CA GLU A 413 -3.64 1.09 31.16
C GLU A 413 -2.76 0.75 29.94
N LEU A 414 -2.88 1.52 28.86
CA LEU A 414 -2.06 1.30 27.67
C LEU A 414 -0.58 1.58 27.93
N ARG A 415 -0.24 2.59 28.75
CA ARG A 415 1.16 2.91 29.08
C ARG A 415 1.82 1.90 30.02
N GLU A 416 1.05 1.07 30.72
CA GLU A 416 1.57 -0.05 31.50
C GLU A 416 1.97 -1.26 30.62
N LEU A 417 1.61 -1.24 29.33
CA LEU A 417 1.88 -2.33 28.39
C LEU A 417 3.06 -1.99 27.48
N ASP A 418 3.85 -3.03 27.16
CA ASP A 418 4.94 -2.91 26.20
C ASP A 418 4.44 -3.12 24.77
N PHE A 419 4.67 -2.11 23.91
CA PHE A 419 4.34 -2.17 22.49
C PHE A 419 5.58 -1.99 21.61
N PRO A 420 5.67 -2.67 20.45
CA PRO A 420 6.82 -2.53 19.56
C PRO A 420 6.99 -1.09 19.03
N ALA A 421 8.18 -0.50 19.26
CA ALA A 421 8.50 0.88 18.89
C ALA A 421 8.46 1.18 17.38
N GLY A 422 8.53 0.15 16.52
CA GLY A 422 8.48 0.30 15.07
C GLY A 422 7.08 0.25 14.45
N SER A 423 6.04 -0.10 15.22
CA SER A 423 4.69 -0.33 14.69
C SER A 423 3.59 0.21 15.61
N MET A 424 3.23 -0.54 16.66
CA MET A 424 2.08 -0.23 17.51
C MET A 424 2.39 0.82 18.58
N GLY A 425 3.64 0.90 19.06
CA GLY A 425 4.05 1.85 20.09
C GLY A 425 3.72 3.31 19.76
N PRO A 426 4.16 3.84 18.59
CA PRO A 426 3.81 5.20 18.18
C PRO A 426 2.31 5.46 18.03
N LYS A 427 1.53 4.44 17.63
CA LYS A 427 0.06 4.55 17.49
C LYS A 427 -0.63 4.70 18.83
N VAL A 428 -0.25 3.83 19.77
CA VAL A 428 -0.74 3.87 21.14
C VAL A 428 -0.38 5.20 21.78
N GLU A 429 0.88 5.63 21.67
CA GLU A 429 1.32 6.90 22.24
C GLU A 429 0.59 8.11 21.62
N ALA A 430 0.36 8.12 20.31
CA ALA A 430 -0.41 9.17 19.65
C ALA A 430 -1.87 9.22 20.14
N ALA A 431 -2.51 8.07 20.32
CA ALA A 431 -3.86 7.97 20.86
C ALA A 431 -3.91 8.42 22.34
N CYS A 432 -2.97 7.96 23.17
CA CYS A 432 -2.86 8.37 24.57
C CYS A 432 -2.70 9.89 24.72
N ARG A 433 -1.78 10.50 23.95
CA ARG A 433 -1.55 11.95 23.99
C ARG A 433 -2.80 12.76 23.64
N PHE A 434 -3.52 12.33 22.59
CA PHE A 434 -4.75 12.99 22.18
C PHE A 434 -5.76 12.98 23.34
N VAL A 435 -6.06 11.79 23.86
CA VAL A 435 -7.05 11.59 24.93
C VAL A 435 -6.67 12.34 26.21
N GLU A 436 -5.39 12.34 26.59
CA GLU A 436 -4.91 13.05 27.79
C GLU A 436 -4.99 14.57 27.65
N THR A 437 -4.87 15.09 26.43
CA THR A 437 -4.84 16.53 26.17
C THR A 437 -6.23 17.10 25.93
N THR A 438 -7.07 16.39 25.19
CA THR A 438 -8.41 16.85 24.79
C THR A 438 -9.51 16.32 25.71
N GLY A 439 -9.33 15.11 26.28
CA GLY A 439 -10.39 14.37 26.95
C GLY A 439 -11.33 13.63 25.97
N ASP A 440 -11.13 13.79 24.67
CA ASP A 440 -11.94 13.20 23.61
C ASP A 440 -11.49 11.78 23.24
N MET A 441 -12.23 11.14 22.34
CA MET A 441 -12.01 9.73 21.99
C MET A 441 -10.91 9.56 20.93
N ALA A 442 -9.98 8.64 21.19
CA ALA A 442 -9.10 8.10 20.15
C ALA A 442 -9.38 6.62 19.92
N ALA A 443 -9.08 6.13 18.72
CA ALA A 443 -9.22 4.72 18.42
C ALA A 443 -8.18 4.18 17.44
N VAL A 444 -7.88 2.89 17.55
CA VAL A 444 -7.00 2.14 16.63
C VAL A 444 -7.77 0.94 16.09
N GLY A 445 -7.87 0.79 14.78
CA GLY A 445 -8.59 -0.36 14.21
C GLY A 445 -8.49 -0.42 12.70
N ARG A 446 -9.30 -1.28 12.07
CA ARG A 446 -9.25 -1.45 10.62
C ARG A 446 -9.96 -0.34 9.87
N LEU A 447 -9.43 -0.02 8.70
CA LEU A 447 -10.01 0.94 7.75
C LEU A 447 -11.44 0.58 7.34
N ASP A 448 -11.72 -0.70 7.10
CA ASP A 448 -13.06 -1.18 6.70
C ASP A 448 -14.10 -1.12 7.83
N GLN A 449 -13.65 -0.83 9.05
CA GLN A 449 -14.47 -0.74 10.27
C GLN A 449 -14.60 0.70 10.81
N ALA A 450 -14.20 1.71 10.03
CA ALA A 450 -14.04 3.07 10.54
C ALA A 450 -15.35 3.66 11.12
N VAL A 451 -16.50 3.36 10.52
CA VAL A 451 -17.83 3.76 11.05
C VAL A 451 -18.11 3.03 12.36
N GLN A 452 -17.91 1.71 12.40
CA GLN A 452 -18.13 0.88 13.58
C GLN A 452 -17.22 1.26 14.76
N ILE A 453 -16.04 1.81 14.48
CA ILE A 453 -15.13 2.37 15.49
C ILE A 453 -15.77 3.59 16.16
N LEU A 454 -16.35 4.52 15.37
CA LEU A 454 -17.07 5.68 15.92
C LEU A 454 -18.31 5.27 16.73
N GLU A 455 -18.98 4.18 16.34
CA GLU A 455 -20.15 3.65 17.07
C GLU A 455 -19.79 2.90 18.36
N GLY A 456 -18.51 2.62 18.59
CA GLY A 456 -18.07 1.87 19.77
C GLY A 456 -18.05 0.34 19.62
N THR A 457 -18.33 -0.19 18.43
CA THR A 457 -18.52 -1.65 18.24
C THR A 457 -17.28 -2.36 17.67
N ALA A 458 -16.33 -1.60 17.07
CA ALA A 458 -15.07 -2.10 16.53
C ALA A 458 -13.84 -1.32 17.02
N GLY A 459 -12.64 -1.82 16.72
CA GLY A 459 -11.38 -1.15 17.10
C GLY A 459 -11.02 -1.25 18.58
N THR A 460 -9.84 -0.76 18.94
CA THR A 460 -9.49 -0.44 20.32
C THR A 460 -9.81 1.02 20.57
N ILE A 461 -10.68 1.27 21.54
CA ILE A 461 -11.16 2.61 21.87
C ILE A 461 -10.48 3.07 23.15
N VAL A 462 -9.92 4.26 23.08
CA VAL A 462 -9.16 4.90 24.14
C VAL A 462 -9.93 6.15 24.55
N THR A 463 -10.40 6.17 25.80
CA THR A 463 -11.07 7.34 26.41
C THR A 463 -10.58 7.51 27.85
N PRO A 464 -10.82 8.66 28.51
CA PRO A 464 -10.36 8.86 29.89
C PRO A 464 -10.92 7.82 30.87
N ASN A 465 -12.11 7.28 30.60
CA ASN A 465 -12.85 6.38 31.48
C ASN A 465 -13.11 4.98 30.87
N ALA A 466 -12.48 4.64 29.75
CA ALA A 466 -12.68 3.38 29.02
C ALA A 466 -14.14 3.08 28.62
N THR A 467 -14.96 4.12 28.40
CA THR A 467 -16.35 4.01 27.93
C THR A 467 -16.56 4.78 26.63
N TRP A 468 -17.30 4.20 25.68
CA TRP A 468 -17.71 4.82 24.40
C TRP A 468 -18.81 3.98 23.71
N PRO A 469 -19.82 4.59 23.04
CA PRO A 469 -20.10 6.02 23.00
C PRO A 469 -20.42 6.53 24.40
N LEU A 470 -20.18 7.81 24.67
CA LEU A 470 -20.58 8.41 25.93
C LEU A 470 -22.08 8.15 26.11
N ALA A 471 -22.46 7.38 27.14
CA ALA A 471 -23.86 7.15 27.45
C ALA A 471 -24.50 8.53 27.59
N SER A 472 -25.46 8.85 26.71
CA SER A 472 -26.16 10.12 26.69
C SER A 472 -26.52 10.54 28.10
N THR A 473 -25.89 11.59 28.62
CA THR A 473 -26.28 12.23 29.90
C THR A 473 -27.47 13.16 29.70
N LEU A 474 -28.45 12.74 28.89
CA LEU A 474 -29.76 13.37 28.79
C LEU A 474 -30.78 12.61 29.62
#